data_AF-U1NCD5-F1
#
_entry.id   AF-U1NCD5-F1
#
_cell.length_a   1.000
_cell.length_b   1.000
_cell.length_c   1.000
_cell.angle_alpha   90.00
_cell.angle_beta   90.00
_cell.angle_gamma   90.00
#
_symmetry.space_group_name_H-M   'P 1'
#
loop_
_entity.id
_entity.type
_entity.pdbx_description
1 polymer ?
#
loop_
_entity_poly.entity_id
_entity_poly.type
_entity_poly.pdbx_seq_one_letter_code
_entity_poly.pdbx_strand_id
1 'polypeptide(L)' 'MTTTIAGRDPTRRPQMCHCCGGERVSIVYTEGGTDAGTFEEQWQCAECNAKGWVKGNAADDPTQWQHKGALFR' A
#
# COMPACT_ATOMS: atom_id res chain seq x y z
N MET A 1 -24.33 7.38 0.08
CA MET A 1 -23.41 7.59 -1.06
C MET A 1 -22.13 6.89 -0.70
N THR A 2 -22.01 5.62 -1.09
CA THR A 2 -20.82 4.81 -0.81
C THR A 2 -19.81 5.20 -1.88
N THR A 3 -18.79 5.97 -1.52
CA THR A 3 -17.67 6.23 -2.41
C THR A 3 -16.96 4.90 -2.62
N THR A 4 -17.37 4.15 -3.63
CA THR A 4 -16.58 3.05 -4.18
C THR A 4 -15.27 3.70 -4.61
N ILE A 5 -14.19 3.42 -3.88
CA ILE A 5 -12.82 3.69 -4.35
C ILE A 5 -12.61 2.73 -5.52
N ALA A 6 -13.23 3.04 -6.67
CA ALA A 6 -13.01 2.35 -7.92
C ALA A 6 -11.59 2.72 -8.34
N GLY A 7 -10.65 1.78 -8.21
CA GLY A 7 -9.31 1.95 -8.78
C GLY A 7 -8.12 1.57 -7.88
N ARG A 8 -8.29 1.23 -6.60
CA ARG A 8 -7.17 0.69 -5.82
C ARG A 8 -7.06 -0.81 -6.04
N ASP A 9 -6.10 -1.19 -6.89
CA ASP A 9 -5.70 -2.58 -7.07
C ASP A 9 -5.41 -3.22 -5.68
N PRO A 10 -6.10 -4.31 -5.31
CA PRO A 10 -6.01 -4.90 -3.98
C PRO A 10 -4.62 -5.46 -3.66
N THR A 11 -3.75 -5.64 -4.66
CA THR A 11 -2.37 -6.09 -4.47
C THR A 11 -1.44 -4.95 -4.01
N ARG A 12 -1.84 -3.67 -4.14
CA ARG A 12 -1.09 -2.53 -3.54
C ARG A 12 -1.08 -2.57 -2.01
N ARG A 13 -2.17 -3.07 -1.42
CA ARG A 13 -2.36 -3.08 0.02
C ARG A 13 -1.91 -4.41 0.62
N PRO A 14 -0.93 -4.41 1.53
CA PRO A 14 -0.63 -5.60 2.31
C PRO A 14 -1.84 -5.90 3.20
N GLN A 15 -2.36 -7.12 3.07
CA GLN A 15 -3.51 -7.59 3.86
C GLN A 15 -3.12 -7.94 5.30
N MET A 16 -1.83 -8.20 5.54
CA MET A 16 -1.30 -8.52 6.86
C MET A 16 0.07 -7.87 7.08
N CYS A 17 0.37 -7.55 8.33
CA CYS A 17 1.68 -7.11 8.76
C CYS A 17 2.63 -8.30 8.84
N HIS A 18 3.73 -8.26 8.09
CA HIS A 18 4.73 -9.33 8.12
C HIS A 18 5.55 -9.38 9.41
N CYS A 19 5.52 -8.31 10.22
CA CYS A 19 6.22 -8.25 11.49
C CYS A 19 5.44 -8.87 12.65
N CYS A 20 4.12 -8.73 12.71
CA CYS A 20 3.30 -9.23 13.83
C CYS A 20 2.13 -10.14 13.43
N GLY A 21 1.85 -10.29 12.14
CA GLY A 21 0.68 -11.02 11.62
C GLY A 21 -0.62 -10.23 11.65
N GLY A 22 -0.62 -9.00 12.16
CA GLY A 22 -1.83 -8.18 12.30
C GLY A 22 -2.46 -7.76 10.97
N GLU A 23 -3.77 -7.89 10.85
CA GLU A 23 -4.53 -7.61 9.62
C GLU A 23 -4.95 -6.14 9.50
N ARG A 24 -4.84 -5.39 10.60
CA ARG A 24 -5.23 -3.98 10.65
C ARG A 24 -4.13 -3.09 10.09
N VAL A 25 -4.09 -2.94 8.76
CA VAL A 25 -3.10 -2.11 8.05
C VAL A 25 -3.76 -0.93 7.34
N SER A 26 -3.30 0.30 7.54
CA SER A 26 -3.87 1.51 6.95
C SER A 26 -2.84 2.29 6.14
N ILE A 27 -3.29 3.06 5.14
CA ILE A 27 -2.43 4.05 4.48
C ILE A 27 -2.31 5.26 5.39
N VAL A 28 -1.08 5.72 5.61
CA VAL A 28 -0.79 6.93 6.38
C VAL A 28 -0.19 8.05 5.52
N TYR A 29 0.24 7.72 4.31
CA TYR A 29 0.79 8.68 3.35
C TYR A 29 0.54 8.21 1.92
N THR A 30 0.20 9.15 1.04
CA THR A 30 0.12 8.95 -0.41
C THR A 30 0.69 10.19 -1.08
N GLU A 31 1.63 9.99 -1.99
CA GLU A 31 2.19 11.00 -2.88
C GLU A 31 2.05 10.56 -4.34
N GLY A 32 1.79 11.53 -5.22
CA GLY A 32 1.60 11.28 -6.65
C GLY A 32 0.19 10.84 -7.04
N GLY A 33 0.05 10.51 -8.32
CA GLY A 33 -1.23 10.08 -8.91
C GLY A 33 -1.35 8.57 -8.87
N THR A 34 -2.21 8.05 -8.00
CA THR A 34 -2.52 6.61 -7.95
C THR A 34 -3.23 6.10 -9.20
N ASP A 35 -3.77 7.02 -9.99
CA ASP A 35 -4.55 6.81 -11.21
C ASP A 35 -3.73 7.03 -12.49
N ALA A 36 -2.62 7.78 -12.42
CA ALA A 36 -1.70 8.00 -13.53
C ALA A 36 -0.34 8.53 -13.03
N GLY A 37 0.75 7.96 -13.57
CA GLY A 37 2.12 8.38 -13.26
C GLY A 37 2.71 7.69 -12.02
N THR A 38 3.84 8.21 -11.55
CA THR A 38 4.52 7.65 -10.38
C THR A 38 3.74 7.96 -9.11
N PHE A 39 3.64 6.96 -8.23
CA PHE A 39 3.05 7.08 -6.91
C PHE A 39 3.99 6.50 -5.85
N GLU A 40 3.83 6.99 -4.63
CA GLU A 40 4.44 6.43 -3.43
C GLU A 40 3.41 6.42 -2.30
N GLU A 41 3.20 5.27 -1.65
CA GLU A 41 2.29 5.12 -0.53
C GLU A 41 2.99 4.50 0.67
N GLN A 42 2.77 5.07 1.86
CA GLN A 42 3.20 4.50 3.13
C GLN A 42 2.02 3.82 3.82
N TRP A 43 2.27 2.59 4.25
CA TRP A 43 1.36 1.77 5.02
C TRP A 43 1.84 1.64 6.46
N GLN A 44 0.91 1.53 7.40
CA GLN A 44 1.19 1.31 8.81
C GLN A 44 0.26 0.24 9.40
N CYS A 45 0.83 -0.71 10.14
CA CYS A 45 0.07 -1.63 10.99
C CYS A 45 -0.44 -0.90 12.23
N ALA A 46 -1.73 -0.98 12.52
CA ALA A 46 -2.33 -0.39 13.71
C ALA A 46 -2.00 -1.15 15.00
N GLU A 47 -1.51 -2.40 14.92
CA GLU A 47 -1.23 -3.24 16.08
C GLU A 47 0.18 -3.04 16.61
N CYS A 48 1.20 -3.12 15.74
CA CYS A 48 2.60 -2.98 16.13
C CYS A 48 3.27 -1.68 15.63
N ASN A 49 2.52 -0.78 14.99
CA ASN A 49 3.01 0.46 14.38
C ASN A 49 4.08 0.27 13.28
N ALA A 50 4.29 -0.96 12.82
CA ALA A 50 5.25 -1.26 11.78
C ALA A 50 4.85 -0.63 10.45
N LYS A 51 5.85 -0.14 9.70
CA LYS A 51 5.66 0.64 8.48
C LYS A 51 6.13 -0.12 7.25
N GLY A 52 5.46 0.14 6.14
CA GLY A 52 5.83 -0.34 4.82
C GLY A 52 5.61 0.74 3.77
N TRP A 53 6.23 0.56 2.63
CA TRP A 53 6.19 1.48 1.51
C TRP A 53 5.94 0.71 0.23
N VAL A 54 5.11 1.26 -0.63
CA VAL A 54 4.96 0.82 -2.02
C VAL A 54 5.19 2.01 -2.92
N LYS A 55 5.98 1.83 -3.97
CA LYS A 55 6.19 2.85 -4.99
C LYS A 55 6.23 2.21 -6.38
N GLY A 56 5.71 2.91 -7.36
CA GLY A 56 5.66 2.43 -8.73
C GLY A 56 4.99 3.41 -9.65
N ASN A 57 4.84 3.05 -10.92
CA ASN A 57 3.98 3.77 -11.83
C ASN A 57 2.59 3.13 -11.82
N ALA A 58 1.54 3.95 -11.76
CA ALA A 58 0.17 3.47 -11.80
C ALA A 58 -0.17 2.71 -13.09
N ALA A 59 0.55 2.97 -14.18
CA ALA A 59 0.41 2.27 -15.46
C ALA A 59 1.19 0.94 -15.54
N ASP A 60 2.14 0.70 -14.63
CA ASP A 60 2.91 -0.54 -14.61
C ASP A 60 2.13 -1.66 -13.92
N ASP A 61 2.44 -2.91 -14.28
CA ASP A 61 1.89 -4.08 -13.63
C ASP A 61 2.23 -4.08 -12.12
N PRO A 62 1.29 -4.46 -11.23
CA PRO A 62 1.52 -4.47 -9.78
C PRO A 62 2.77 -5.23 -9.32
N THR A 63 3.16 -6.26 -10.05
CA THR A 63 4.36 -7.07 -9.73
C THR A 63 5.66 -6.30 -9.94
N GLN A 64 5.63 -5.19 -10.69
CA GLN A 64 6.77 -4.30 -10.93
C GLN A 64 6.91 -3.23 -9.85
N TRP A 65 5.91 -3.07 -8.99
CA TRP A 65 5.99 -2.09 -7.91
C TRP A 65 7.00 -2.53 -6.86
N GLN A 66 7.70 -1.54 -6.32
CA GLN A 66 8.69 -1.76 -5.30
C GLN A 66 8.01 -1.71 -3.94
N HIS A 67 8.09 -2.82 -3.23
CA HIS A 67 7.59 -2.96 -1.88
C HIS A 67 8.75 -3.00 -0.88
N LYS A 68 8.62 -2.29 0.24
CA LYS A 68 9.66 -2.25 1.28
C LYS A 68 9.08 -2.14 2.67
N GLY A 69 9.75 -2.77 3.64
CA GLY A 69 9.50 -2.57 5.07
C GLY A 69 8.68 -3.69 5.69
N ALA A 70 8.32 -3.54 6.97
CA ALA A 70 7.77 -4.62 7.79
C ALA A 70 6.38 -5.12 7.37
N LEU A 71 5.72 -4.44 6.43
CA LEU A 71 4.44 -4.86 5.85
C LEU A 71 4.60 -5.66 4.56
N PHE A 72 5.78 -5.64 3.93
CA PHE A 72 6.06 -6.32 2.67
C PHE A 72 7.37 -7.09 2.80
N ARG A 73 7.32 -8.42 2.67
CA ARG A 73 8.48 -9.30 2.87
C ARG A 73 9.41 -9.33 1.67
#